data_AF-A0A2S6M838-F1
#
_entry.id   AF-A0A2S6M838-F1
#
_cell.length_a   1.000
_cell.length_b   1.000
_cell.length_c   1.000
_cell.angle_alpha   90.00
_cell.angle_beta   90.00
_cell.angle_gamma   90.00
#
_symmetry.space_group_name_H-M   'P 1'
#
loop_
_entity.id
_entity.type
_entity.pdbx_description
1 polymer ?
#
loop_
_entity_poly.entity_id
_entity_poly.type
_entity_poly.pdbx_seq_one_letter_code
_entity_poly.pdbx_strand_id
1 'polypeptide(L)'
;MTMHIEKLAWAVGLLDGAKRIVAADQSATIQQIGLSLYLLIGFSIENALKSVIEESGQLSGKLKHSHNLTDLLIKATDCGLSLTAEIDEFIRDVSPYHAHFAFRYPEKAGWVTLYKPGPAVQLLEEFLTIVTLTKNQVDIFGWTPNMIDFLRGPR
;
A
#
# COMPACT_ATOMS: atom_id res chain seq x y z
N MET A 1 16.57 11.53 -6.66
CA MET A 1 16.09 10.15 -6.45
C MET A 1 15.06 9.87 -7.54
N THR A 2 14.99 8.66 -8.10
CA THR A 2 13.99 8.35 -9.13
C THR A 2 12.60 8.27 -8.48
N MET A 3 11.54 8.79 -9.12
CA MET A 3 10.18 8.87 -8.54
C MET A 3 9.65 7.51 -8.06
N HIS A 4 10.05 6.40 -8.69
CA HIS A 4 9.65 5.07 -8.25
C HIS A 4 10.24 4.66 -6.88
N ILE A 5 11.46 5.11 -6.55
CA ILE A 5 12.06 4.87 -5.21
C ILE A 5 11.29 5.67 -4.15
N GLU A 6 10.93 6.91 -4.45
CA GLU A 6 10.11 7.75 -3.55
C GLU A 6 8.76 7.11 -3.25
N LYS A 7 8.09 6.54 -4.26
CA LYS A 7 6.81 5.83 -4.06
C LYS A 7 6.96 4.58 -3.20
N LEU A 8 7.99 3.78 -3.46
CA LEU A 8 8.23 2.57 -2.67
C LEU A 8 8.56 2.91 -1.21
N ALA A 9 9.38 3.93 -1.00
CA ALA A 9 9.70 4.40 0.33
C ALA A 9 8.47 4.96 1.07
N TRP A 10 7.58 5.67 0.36
CA TRP A 10 6.32 6.10 0.92
C TRP A 10 5.44 4.91 1.34
N ALA A 11 5.38 3.85 0.53
CA ALA A 11 4.66 2.64 0.87
C ALA A 11 5.19 2.00 2.17
N VAL A 12 6.51 1.95 2.36
CA VAL A 12 7.14 1.46 3.60
C VAL A 12 6.81 2.36 4.80
N GLY A 13 6.87 3.69 4.65
CA GLY A 13 6.49 4.61 5.72
C GLY A 13 5.02 4.46 6.16
N LEU A 14 4.13 4.11 5.23
CA LEU A 14 2.73 3.80 5.55
C LEU A 14 2.58 2.46 6.30
N LEU A 15 3.38 1.44 5.97
CA LEU A 15 3.46 0.20 6.75
C LEU A 15 3.90 0.49 8.19
N ASP A 16 4.90 1.34 8.40
CA ASP A 16 5.32 1.73 9.76
C ASP A 16 4.20 2.43 10.54
N GLY A 17 3.40 3.26 9.86
CA GLY A 17 2.18 3.82 10.42
C GLY A 17 1.18 2.74 10.85
N ALA A 18 0.92 1.76 9.98
CA ALA A 18 0.01 0.66 10.25
C ALA A 18 0.49 -0.22 11.43
N LYS A 19 1.78 -0.54 11.48
CA LYS A 19 2.42 -1.26 12.60
C LYS A 19 2.24 -0.51 13.92
N ARG A 20 2.43 0.81 13.95
CA ARG A 20 2.22 1.63 15.14
C ARG A 20 0.78 1.61 15.64
N ILE A 21 -0.21 1.63 14.73
CA ILE A 21 -1.63 1.55 15.11
C ILE A 21 -1.92 0.22 15.81
N VAL A 22 -1.45 -0.90 15.25
CA VAL A 22 -1.66 -2.23 15.84
C VAL A 22 -0.89 -2.40 17.16
N ALA A 23 0.32 -1.83 17.25
CA ALA A 23 1.12 -1.89 18.46
C ALA A 23 0.55 -1.06 19.62
N ALA A 24 -0.16 0.04 19.32
CA ALA A 24 -0.76 0.90 20.33
C ALA A 24 -1.89 0.20 21.11
N ASP A 25 -2.64 -0.70 20.45
CA ASP A 25 -3.63 -1.55 21.09
C ASP A 25 -3.84 -2.84 20.27
N GLN A 26 -3.22 -3.93 20.74
CA GLN A 26 -3.31 -5.24 20.09
C GLN A 26 -4.71 -5.88 20.20
N SER A 27 -5.54 -5.38 21.12
CA SER A 27 -6.93 -5.83 21.29
C SER A 27 -7.92 -5.04 20.45
N ALA A 28 -7.47 -3.98 19.77
CA ALA A 28 -8.33 -3.12 19.00
C ALA A 28 -9.03 -3.87 17.87
N THR A 29 -10.33 -3.67 17.81
CA THR A 29 -11.21 -4.22 16.78
C THR A 29 -11.09 -3.43 15.47
N ILE A 30 -11.52 -4.03 14.37
CA ILE A 30 -11.64 -3.34 13.07
C ILE A 30 -12.53 -2.11 13.21
N GLN A 31 -13.54 -2.13 14.06
CA GLN A 31 -14.43 -0.99 14.31
C GLN A 31 -13.70 0.18 14.97
N GLN A 32 -12.68 -0.07 15.79
CA GLN A 32 -11.94 0.96 16.51
C GLN A 32 -10.82 1.57 15.67
N ILE A 33 -10.06 0.74 14.95
CA ILE A 33 -8.85 1.19 14.23
C ILE A 33 -8.90 0.98 12.73
N GLY A 34 -9.90 0.25 12.22
CA GLY A 34 -9.95 -0.22 10.85
C GLY A 34 -9.98 0.90 9.82
N LEU A 35 -10.63 2.03 10.11
CA LEU A 35 -10.65 3.17 9.20
C LEU A 35 -9.24 3.71 8.95
N SER A 36 -8.50 4.07 10.00
CA SER A 36 -7.13 4.56 9.87
C SER A 36 -6.18 3.48 9.37
N LEU A 37 -6.31 2.25 9.86
CA LEU A 37 -5.45 1.13 9.50
C LEU A 37 -5.56 0.80 8.01
N TYR A 38 -6.77 0.54 7.52
CA TYR A 38 -6.97 0.13 6.12
C TYR A 38 -6.79 1.27 5.13
N LEU A 39 -6.92 2.52 5.57
CA LEU A 39 -6.49 3.67 4.78
C LEU A 39 -4.97 3.64 4.51
N LEU A 40 -4.16 3.37 5.55
CA LEU A 40 -2.71 3.25 5.39
C LEU A 40 -2.33 2.04 4.54
N ILE A 41 -2.98 0.89 4.76
CA ILE A 41 -2.74 -0.33 3.98
C ILE A 41 -3.06 -0.10 2.50
N GLY A 42 -4.23 0.42 2.17
CA GLY A 42 -4.64 0.64 0.77
C GLY A 42 -3.69 1.58 0.03
N PHE A 43 -3.27 2.69 0.66
CA PHE A 43 -2.30 3.59 0.06
C PHE A 43 -0.89 3.01 -0.03
N SER A 44 -0.49 2.16 0.93
CA SER A 44 0.80 1.47 0.87
C SER A 44 0.85 0.55 -0.35
N ILE A 45 -0.18 -0.28 -0.52
CA ILE A 45 -0.32 -1.17 -1.70
C ILE A 45 -0.31 -0.36 -2.99
N GLU A 46 -1.12 0.69 -3.07
CA GLU A 46 -1.19 1.54 -4.27
C GLU A 46 0.17 2.09 -4.68
N ASN A 47 0.92 2.64 -3.71
CA ASN A 47 2.23 3.25 -3.99
C ASN A 47 3.27 2.22 -4.40
N ALA A 48 3.29 1.06 -3.74
CA ALA A 48 4.20 -0.03 -4.10
C ALA A 48 3.92 -0.54 -5.53
N LEU A 49 2.65 -0.81 -5.88
CA LEU A 49 2.29 -1.23 -7.24
C LEU A 49 2.64 -0.17 -8.28
N LYS A 50 2.30 1.10 -8.03
CA LYS A 50 2.66 2.21 -8.92
C LYS A 50 4.18 2.36 -9.07
N SER A 51 4.95 2.08 -8.02
CA SER A 51 6.40 2.10 -8.10
C SER A 51 6.94 1.07 -9.09
N VAL A 52 6.35 -0.13 -9.15
CA VAL A 52 6.77 -1.20 -10.08
C VAL A 52 6.45 -0.78 -11.51
N ILE A 53 5.22 -0.30 -11.73
CA ILE A 53 4.77 0.13 -13.07
C ILE A 53 5.61 1.33 -13.55
N GLU A 54 5.96 2.27 -12.67
CA GLU A 54 6.75 3.45 -13.01
C GLU A 54 8.19 3.10 -13.36
N GLU A 55 8.81 2.16 -12.64
CA GLU A 55 10.15 1.67 -12.96
C GLU A 55 10.21 1.05 -14.37
N SER A 56 9.15 0.34 -14.76
CA SER A 56 9.03 -0.19 -16.13
C SER A 56 8.75 0.87 -17.21
N GLY A 57 8.59 2.14 -16.82
CA GLY A 57 8.28 3.26 -17.72
C GLY A 57 6.82 3.31 -18.19
N GLN A 58 5.92 2.54 -17.57
CA GLN A 58 4.55 2.36 -18.06
C GLN A 58 3.48 3.11 -17.24
N LEU A 59 3.87 3.79 -16.16
CA LEU A 59 2.92 4.52 -15.31
C LEU A 59 2.47 5.82 -15.98
N SER A 60 1.32 5.80 -16.64
CA SER A 60 0.80 6.94 -17.40
C SER A 60 -0.72 7.06 -17.36
N GLY A 61 -1.23 8.24 -17.72
CA GLY A 61 -2.66 8.52 -17.91
C GLY A 61 -3.54 8.02 -16.76
N LYS A 62 -4.50 7.14 -17.08
CA LYS A 62 -5.47 6.58 -16.14
C LYS A 62 -4.82 5.79 -14.99
N LEU A 63 -3.70 5.09 -15.23
CA LEU A 63 -3.03 4.29 -14.21
C LEU A 63 -2.41 5.17 -13.11
N LYS A 64 -1.86 6.33 -13.49
CA LYS A 64 -1.27 7.28 -12.54
C LYS A 64 -2.29 7.75 -11.48
N HIS A 65 -3.54 7.91 -11.88
CA HIS A 65 -4.64 8.37 -11.04
C HIS A 65 -5.57 7.25 -10.56
N SER A 66 -5.26 5.98 -10.87
CA SER A 66 -6.08 4.86 -10.43
C SER A 66 -5.93 4.63 -8.93
N HIS A 67 -7.05 4.33 -8.29
CA HIS A 67 -7.14 3.81 -6.92
C HIS A 67 -7.67 2.36 -6.91
N ASN A 68 -7.90 1.77 -8.09
CA ASN A 68 -8.27 0.36 -8.20
C ASN A 68 -7.00 -0.48 -8.09
N LEU A 69 -6.82 -1.12 -6.93
CA LEU A 69 -5.63 -1.94 -6.64
C LEU A 69 -5.57 -3.16 -7.56
N THR A 70 -6.71 -3.71 -7.96
CA THR A 70 -6.78 -4.85 -8.87
C THR A 70 -6.22 -4.50 -10.25
N ASP A 71 -6.58 -3.35 -10.81
CA ASP A 71 -6.06 -2.90 -12.10
C ASP A 71 -4.55 -2.62 -12.04
N LEU A 72 -4.11 -2.01 -10.93
CA LEU A 72 -2.68 -1.75 -10.68
C LEU A 72 -1.90 -3.05 -10.49
N LEU A 73 -2.49 -4.06 -9.83
CA LEU A 73 -1.87 -5.35 -9.59
C LEU A 73 -1.69 -6.13 -10.89
N ILE A 74 -2.72 -6.19 -11.73
CA ILE A 74 -2.63 -6.78 -13.08
C ILE A 74 -1.48 -6.11 -13.84
N LYS A 75 -1.44 -4.77 -13.83
CA LYS A 75 -0.41 -4.04 -14.56
C LYS A 75 0.99 -4.27 -14.00
N ALA A 76 1.15 -4.29 -12.67
CA ALA A 76 2.44 -4.57 -12.04
C ALA A 76 2.92 -6.00 -12.35
N THR A 77 2.00 -6.96 -12.45
CA THR A 77 2.29 -8.34 -12.85
C THR A 77 2.77 -8.41 -14.29
N ASP A 78 2.13 -7.69 -15.22
CA ASP A 78 2.62 -7.54 -16.61
C ASP A 78 4.04 -6.92 -16.67
N CYS A 79 4.37 -6.09 -15.68
CA CYS A 79 5.71 -5.49 -15.51
C CYS A 79 6.70 -6.42 -14.79
N GLY A 80 6.34 -7.67 -14.50
CA GLY A 80 7.22 -8.68 -13.93
C GLY A 80 7.12 -8.90 -12.42
N LEU A 81 6.17 -8.26 -11.72
CA LEU A 81 5.91 -8.57 -10.32
C LEU A 81 5.29 -9.97 -10.18
N SER A 82 5.86 -10.81 -9.33
CA SER A 82 5.31 -12.13 -8.99
C SER A 82 4.98 -12.17 -7.50
N LEU A 83 3.73 -12.51 -7.16
CA LEU A 83 3.25 -12.60 -5.78
C LEU A 83 2.84 -14.03 -5.44
N THR A 84 2.73 -14.32 -4.15
CA THR A 84 2.02 -15.53 -3.69
C THR A 84 0.51 -15.36 -3.91
N ALA A 85 -0.22 -16.47 -3.99
CA ALA A 85 -1.68 -16.45 -4.16
C ALA A 85 -2.38 -15.70 -3.01
N GLU A 86 -1.89 -15.87 -1.78
CA GLU A 86 -2.44 -15.22 -0.59
C GLU A 86 -2.33 -13.69 -0.65
N ILE A 87 -1.20 -13.16 -1.14
CA ILE A 87 -1.01 -11.72 -1.28
C ILE A 87 -1.83 -11.16 -2.45
N ASP A 88 -1.93 -11.89 -3.57
CA ASP A 88 -2.81 -11.50 -4.69
C ASP A 88 -4.27 -11.39 -4.22
N GLU A 89 -4.77 -12.38 -3.47
CA GLU A 89 -6.12 -12.39 -2.90
C GLU A 89 -6.31 -11.22 -1.91
N PHE A 90 -5.38 -11.02 -0.98
CA PHE A 90 -5.43 -9.91 -0.03
C PHE A 90 -5.56 -8.53 -0.72
N ILE A 91 -4.77 -8.28 -1.76
CA ILE A 91 -4.83 -7.01 -2.50
C ILE A 91 -6.18 -6.86 -3.21
N ARG A 92 -6.71 -7.95 -3.79
CA ARG A 92 -8.03 -7.95 -4.45
C ARG A 92 -9.15 -7.69 -3.46
N ASP A 93 -9.09 -8.24 -2.27
CA ASP A 93 -10.09 -8.02 -1.22
C ASP A 93 -10.09 -6.59 -0.70
N VAL A 94 -8.91 -5.95 -0.59
CA VAL A 94 -8.80 -4.54 -0.19
C VAL A 94 -9.27 -3.58 -1.29
N SER A 95 -9.15 -3.98 -2.57
CA SER A 95 -9.34 -3.11 -3.73
C SER A 95 -10.70 -2.38 -3.78
N PRO A 96 -11.87 -3.03 -3.63
CA PRO A 96 -13.16 -2.35 -3.72
C PRO A 96 -13.30 -1.22 -2.68
N TYR A 97 -12.78 -1.45 -1.48
CA TYR A 97 -12.86 -0.48 -0.38
C TYR A 97 -11.92 0.70 -0.61
N HIS A 98 -10.73 0.44 -1.14
CA HIS A 98 -9.78 1.50 -1.48
C HIS A 98 -10.25 2.35 -2.67
N ALA A 99 -10.71 1.69 -3.74
CA ALA A 99 -11.19 2.34 -4.96
C ALA A 99 -12.40 3.26 -4.71
N HIS A 100 -13.28 2.89 -3.77
CA HIS A 100 -14.46 3.68 -3.40
C HIS A 100 -14.26 4.57 -2.17
N PHE A 101 -13.01 4.68 -1.70
CA PHE A 101 -12.62 5.47 -0.53
C PHE A 101 -13.42 5.14 0.73
N ALA A 102 -13.80 3.88 0.93
CA ALA A 102 -14.62 3.45 2.06
C ALA A 102 -13.97 3.82 3.41
N PHE A 103 -12.64 3.73 3.51
CA PHE A 103 -11.87 4.08 4.71
C PHE A 103 -11.63 5.58 4.91
N ARG A 104 -12.25 6.45 4.10
CA ARG A 104 -12.28 7.91 4.37
C ARG A 104 -13.58 8.36 5.01
N TYR A 105 -14.60 7.50 4.99
CA TYR A 105 -15.99 7.85 5.29
C TYR A 105 -16.56 6.82 6.27
N PRO A 106 -16.75 7.17 7.57
CA PRO A 106 -17.26 6.25 8.58
C PRO A 106 -18.54 5.52 8.18
N GLU A 107 -19.44 6.20 7.46
CA GLU A 107 -20.71 5.66 6.96
C GLU A 107 -20.53 4.54 5.93
N LYS A 108 -19.41 4.52 5.20
CA LYS A 108 -19.05 3.45 4.25
C LYS A 108 -18.24 2.35 4.93
N ALA A 109 -17.43 2.71 5.92
CA ALA A 109 -16.56 1.79 6.65
C ALA A 109 -17.32 0.89 7.64
N GLY A 110 -18.48 1.33 8.14
CA GLY A 110 -19.25 0.68 9.22
C GLY A 110 -19.68 -0.79 8.99
N TRP A 111 -19.49 -1.33 7.78
CA TRP A 111 -19.84 -2.71 7.40
C TRP A 111 -18.65 -3.52 6.87
N VAL A 112 -17.48 -2.89 6.75
CA VAL A 112 -16.32 -3.52 6.09
C VAL A 112 -15.73 -4.57 7.02
N THR A 113 -15.93 -5.83 6.67
CA THR A 113 -15.33 -6.97 7.37
C THR A 113 -14.17 -7.48 6.53
N LEU A 114 -12.98 -6.92 6.75
CA LEU A 114 -11.73 -7.40 6.18
C LEU A 114 -10.98 -8.26 7.20
N TYR A 115 -9.74 -8.63 6.86
CA TYR A 115 -8.80 -9.33 7.73
C TYR A 115 -8.66 -8.69 9.12
N LYS A 116 -8.21 -9.48 10.10
CA LYS A 116 -7.87 -8.92 11.41
C LYS A 116 -6.64 -7.98 11.28
N PRO A 117 -6.53 -6.94 12.13
CA PRO A 117 -5.46 -5.95 12.04
C PRO A 117 -4.03 -6.53 11.95
N GLY A 118 -3.68 -7.45 12.85
CA GLY A 118 -2.35 -8.08 12.86
C GLY A 118 -2.02 -8.83 11.56
N PRO A 119 -2.83 -9.82 11.15
CA PRO A 119 -2.65 -10.52 9.88
C PRO A 119 -2.59 -9.60 8.65
N ALA A 120 -3.44 -8.56 8.59
CA ALA A 120 -3.42 -7.61 7.47
C ALA A 120 -2.09 -6.84 7.38
N VAL A 121 -1.52 -6.45 8.52
CA VAL A 121 -0.20 -5.78 8.57
C VAL A 121 0.91 -6.75 8.17
N GLN A 122 0.82 -8.02 8.57
CA GLN A 122 1.80 -9.04 8.18
C GLN A 122 1.78 -9.27 6.66
N LEU A 123 0.59 -9.43 6.05
CA LEU A 123 0.46 -9.60 4.60
C LEU A 123 0.98 -8.37 3.83
N LEU A 124 0.75 -7.16 4.37
CA LEU A 124 1.31 -5.94 3.79
C LEU A 124 2.85 -5.93 3.86
N GLU A 125 3.43 -6.35 4.98
CA GLU A 125 4.88 -6.45 5.14
C GLU A 125 5.48 -7.45 4.17
N GLU A 126 4.92 -8.66 4.07
CA GLU A 126 5.35 -9.69 3.13
C GLU A 126 5.27 -9.20 1.67
N PHE A 127 4.18 -8.53 1.30
CA PHE A 127 4.03 -7.90 -0.01
C PHE A 127 5.14 -6.88 -0.30
N LEU A 128 5.40 -5.96 0.64
CA LEU A 128 6.46 -4.96 0.45
C LEU A 128 7.83 -5.62 0.38
N THR A 129 8.10 -6.66 1.18
CA THR A 129 9.35 -7.43 1.09
C THR A 129 9.52 -8.01 -0.31
N ILE A 130 8.49 -8.63 -0.90
CA ILE A 130 8.54 -9.12 -2.28
C ILE A 130 8.89 -8.00 -3.25
N VAL A 131 8.16 -6.87 -3.21
CA VAL A 131 8.40 -5.73 -4.11
C VAL A 131 9.82 -5.19 -3.98
N THR A 132 10.35 -5.05 -2.76
CA THR A 132 11.73 -4.58 -2.56
C THR A 132 12.78 -5.54 -3.09
N LEU A 133 12.58 -6.85 -2.91
CA LEU A 133 13.49 -7.88 -3.42
C LEU A 133 13.49 -7.94 -4.94
N THR A 134 12.31 -7.89 -5.57
CA THR A 134 12.17 -7.87 -7.04
C THR A 134 12.93 -6.68 -7.64
N LYS A 135 13.03 -5.57 -6.91
CA LYS A 135 13.68 -4.33 -7.36
C LYS A 135 15.15 -4.19 -6.93
N ASN A 136 15.69 -5.18 -6.20
CA ASN A 136 16.99 -5.08 -5.55
C ASN A 136 17.15 -3.81 -4.67
N GLN A 137 16.07 -3.43 -3.99
CA GLN A 137 15.97 -2.25 -3.10
C GLN A 137 15.88 -2.67 -1.63
N VAL A 138 16.68 -3.67 -1.24
CA VAL A 138 16.62 -4.25 0.13
C VAL A 138 16.87 -3.23 1.23
N ASP A 139 17.64 -2.18 0.95
CA ASP A 139 18.00 -1.12 1.91
C ASP A 139 16.88 -0.10 2.18
N ILE A 140 15.72 -0.22 1.52
CA ILE A 140 14.64 0.77 1.68
C ILE A 140 13.86 0.60 3.00
N PHE A 141 13.94 -0.58 3.63
CA PHE A 141 13.45 -0.79 4.99
C PHE A 141 14.37 -0.06 5.98
N GLY A 142 13.88 1.02 6.58
CA GLY A 142 14.65 1.92 7.44
C GLY A 142 14.93 3.29 6.83
N TRP A 143 14.49 3.52 5.58
CA TRP A 143 14.57 4.84 4.96
C TRP A 143 13.45 5.75 5.49
N THR A 144 13.85 6.88 6.11
CA THR A 144 12.91 7.95 6.48
C THR A 144 12.78 8.96 5.35
N PRO A 145 11.57 9.22 4.83
CA PRO A 145 11.37 10.26 3.84
C PRO A 145 11.84 11.61 4.35
N ASN A 146 12.56 12.35 3.50
CA ASN A 146 12.78 13.76 3.75
C ASN A 146 11.43 14.49 3.65
N MET A 147 10.79 14.72 4.78
CA MET A 147 9.50 15.40 4.89
C MET A 147 9.51 16.80 4.27
N ILE A 148 10.68 17.44 4.14
CA ILE A 148 10.84 18.76 3.53
C ILE A 148 10.60 18.72 2.01
N ASP A 149 11.08 17.67 1.34
CA ASP A 149 10.85 17.51 -0.10
C ASP A 149 9.41 17.07 -0.40
N PHE A 150 8.82 16.31 0.52
CA PHE A 150 7.44 15.84 0.44
C PHE A 150 6.40 16.98 0.50
N LEU A 151 6.56 17.93 1.43
CA LEU A 151 5.63 19.07 1.59
C LEU A 151 5.75 20.12 0.47
N ARG A 152 6.82 20.07 -0.33
CA ARG A 152 7.07 21.06 -1.38
C ARG A 152 6.35 20.74 -2.69
N GLY A 153 5.84 19.52 -2.87
CA GLY A 153 5.24 19.08 -4.13
C GLY A 153 6.24 19.05 -5.31
N PRO A 154 5.87 18.47 -6.46
CA PRO A 154 6.73 18.49 -7.63
C PRO A 154 6.92 19.93 -8.13
N ARG A 155 8.18 20.31 -8.39
CA ARG A 155 8.53 21.55 -9.09
C ARG A 155 8.31 21.41 -10.60
#